data_AF-A0A7K3H7C3-F1
#
_entry.id   AF-A0A7K3H7C3-F1
#
_cell.length_a   1.000
_cell.length_b   1.000
_cell.length_c   1.000
_cell.angle_alpha   90.00
_cell.angle_beta   90.00
_cell.angle_gamma   90.00
#
_symmetry.space_group_name_H-M   'P 1'
#
loop_
_entity.id
_entity.type
_entity.pdbx_description
1 polymer ?
#
loop_
_entity_poly.entity_id
_entity_poly.type
_entity_poly.pdbx_seq_one_letter_code
_entity_poly.pdbx_strand_id
1 'polypeptide(L)'
;HLVRGAERARLHATGAIAADMESAAVLRTALAAGPRPVAAVRVVVDTPERELARGGTVLGGISAFRVLRTVLPAFYEWHRSLPLPRR
;
A
#
# COMPACT_ATOMS: atom_id res chain seq x y z
N HIS A 1 -9.90 -2.29 9.41
CA HIS A 1 -9.45 -2.07 10.80
C HIS A 1 -7.93 -2.23 10.87
N LEU A 2 -7.29 -1.88 11.99
CA LEU A 2 -5.86 -2.13 12.18
C LEU A 2 -5.63 -3.58 12.64
N VAL A 3 -4.67 -4.27 12.01
CA VAL A 3 -4.29 -5.65 12.33
C VAL A 3 -3.15 -5.65 13.35
N ARG A 4 -3.29 -6.43 14.44
CA ARG A 4 -2.33 -6.48 15.56
C ARG A 4 -2.12 -7.89 16.08
N GLY A 5 -1.01 -8.12 16.79
CA GLY A 5 -0.74 -9.37 17.54
C GLY A 5 -1.08 -10.65 16.78
N ALA A 6 -1.88 -11.52 17.41
CA ALA A 6 -2.27 -12.83 16.86
C ALA A 6 -2.97 -12.77 15.49
N GLU A 7 -3.66 -11.65 15.17
CA GLU A 7 -4.25 -11.47 13.86
C GLU A 7 -3.19 -11.38 12.75
N ARG A 8 -2.05 -10.73 13.01
CA ARG A 8 -0.92 -10.70 12.06
C ARG A 8 -0.36 -12.08 11.82
N ALA A 9 -0.16 -12.86 12.88
CA ALA A 9 0.36 -14.23 12.75
C ALA A 9 -0.57 -15.10 11.90
N ARG A 10 -1.90 -14.97 12.07
CA ARG A 10 -2.89 -15.66 11.24
C ARG A 10 -2.81 -15.24 9.77
N LEU A 11 -2.74 -13.93 9.48
CA LEU A 11 -2.59 -13.45 8.10
C LEU A 11 -1.25 -13.87 7.47
N HIS A 12 -0.17 -13.85 8.25
CA HIS A 12 1.13 -14.32 7.77
C HIS A 12 1.09 -15.81 7.42
N ALA A 13 0.39 -16.63 8.21
CA ALA A 13 0.18 -18.05 7.91
C ALA A 13 -0.60 -18.29 6.60
N THR A 14 -1.39 -17.31 6.12
CA THR A 14 -2.02 -17.37 4.79
C THR A 14 -1.12 -16.85 3.67
N GLY A 15 0.15 -16.55 3.95
CA GLY A 15 1.11 -16.00 2.99
C GLY A 15 1.06 -14.48 2.83
N ALA A 16 0.33 -13.76 3.70
CA ALA A 16 0.32 -12.30 3.64
C ALA A 16 1.68 -11.74 4.09
N ILE A 17 2.27 -10.87 3.26
CA ILE A 17 3.53 -10.18 3.55
C ILE A 17 3.33 -8.77 4.13
N ALA A 18 2.13 -8.20 3.97
CA ALA A 18 1.75 -6.88 4.46
C ALA A 18 0.22 -6.77 4.59
N ALA A 19 -0.25 -5.87 5.46
CA ALA A 19 -1.63 -5.46 5.55
C ALA A 19 -1.73 -3.93 5.37
N ASP A 20 -2.69 -3.48 4.56
CA ASP A 20 -3.07 -2.08 4.41
C ASP A 20 -4.60 -1.96 4.40
N MET A 21 -5.13 -0.73 4.43
CA MET A 21 -6.58 -0.49 4.51
C MET A 21 -7.19 -0.03 3.18
N GLU A 22 -6.39 0.42 2.24
CA GLU A 22 -6.84 1.17 1.06
C GLU A 22 -6.66 0.41 -0.26
N SER A 23 -5.61 -0.40 -0.40
CA SER A 23 -5.20 -0.93 -1.71
C SER A 23 -6.27 -1.83 -2.33
N ALA A 24 -6.96 -2.62 -1.52
CA ALA A 24 -8.04 -3.49 -2.00
C ALA A 24 -9.21 -2.68 -2.57
N ALA A 25 -9.56 -1.56 -1.94
CA ALA A 25 -10.61 -0.67 -2.44
C ALA A 25 -10.17 0.03 -3.74
N VAL A 26 -8.94 0.55 -3.77
CA VAL A 26 -8.36 1.18 -4.97
C VAL A 26 -8.34 0.22 -6.15
N LEU A 27 -7.87 -1.02 -5.95
CA LEU A 27 -7.83 -2.05 -6.99
C LEU A 27 -9.23 -2.38 -7.51
N ARG A 28 -10.20 -2.60 -6.62
CA ARG A 28 -11.58 -2.90 -7.03
C ARG A 28 -12.19 -1.76 -7.84
N THR A 29 -12.05 -0.52 -7.38
CA THR A 29 -12.55 0.66 -8.10
C THR A 29 -11.86 0.83 -9.46
N ALA A 30 -10.55 0.57 -9.54
CA ALA A 30 -9.82 0.61 -10.77
C ALA A 30 -10.34 -0.44 -11.77
N LEU A 31 -10.47 -1.69 -11.36
CA LEU A 31 -10.91 -2.77 -12.23
C LEU A 31 -12.40 -2.67 -12.61
N ALA A 32 -13.23 -2.05 -11.77
CA ALA A 32 -14.65 -1.82 -12.07
C ALA A 32 -14.87 -0.93 -13.30
N ALA A 33 -13.90 -0.07 -13.64
CA ALA A 33 -13.97 0.76 -14.84
C ALA A 33 -13.20 0.16 -16.04
N GLY A 34 -12.89 -1.14 -15.99
CA GLY A 34 -12.30 -1.92 -17.09
C GLY A 34 -10.86 -2.39 -16.85
N PRO A 35 -10.38 -3.38 -17.61
CA PRO A 35 -9.03 -3.93 -17.47
C PRO A 35 -7.96 -2.85 -17.62
N ARG A 36 -7.12 -2.69 -16.60
CA ARG A 36 -6.00 -1.75 -16.62
C ARG A 36 -4.86 -2.23 -15.74
N PRO A 37 -3.61 -1.88 -16.06
CA PRO A 37 -2.50 -2.08 -15.14
C PRO A 37 -2.73 -1.28 -13.85
N VAL A 38 -2.47 -1.90 -12.69
CA VAL A 38 -2.53 -1.26 -11.39
C VAL A 38 -1.25 -1.60 -10.63
N ALA A 39 -0.58 -0.59 -10.09
CA ALA A 39 0.56 -0.73 -9.21
C ALA A 39 0.24 -0.11 -7.85
N ALA A 40 0.72 -0.75 -6.77
CA ALA A 40 0.60 -0.23 -5.42
C ALA A 40 1.97 -0.28 -4.75
N VAL A 41 2.40 0.86 -4.18
CA VAL A 41 3.60 0.95 -3.35
C VAL A 41 3.18 1.33 -1.93
N ARG A 42 3.86 0.71 -0.97
CA ARG A 42 3.58 0.83 0.45
C ARG A 42 4.87 1.18 1.17
N VAL A 43 4.78 2.07 2.15
CA VAL A 43 5.86 2.30 3.11
C VAL A 43 5.40 1.74 4.44
N VAL A 44 6.11 0.73 4.94
CA VAL A 44 5.76 0.03 6.17
C VAL A 44 6.31 0.81 7.37
N VAL A 45 5.43 1.33 8.21
CA VAL A 45 5.79 2.04 9.46
C VAL A 45 5.48 1.23 10.71
N ASP A 46 4.68 0.19 10.56
CA ASP A 46 4.11 -0.61 11.64
C ASP A 46 4.63 -2.05 11.52
N THR A 47 5.65 -2.37 12.29
CA THR A 47 6.30 -3.69 12.27
C THR A 47 6.02 -4.42 13.58
N PRO A 48 6.25 -5.75 13.67
CA PRO A 48 6.11 -6.48 14.93
C PRO A 48 6.94 -5.86 16.08
N GLU A 49 8.09 -5.28 15.78
CA GLU A 49 8.99 -4.63 16.74
C GLU A 49 8.55 -3.21 17.10
N ARG A 50 7.71 -2.58 16.28
CA ARG A 50 7.26 -1.20 16.41
C ARG A 50 5.77 -1.10 16.04
N GLU A 51 4.92 -1.64 16.91
CA GLU A 51 3.47 -1.54 16.70
C GLU A 51 3.01 -0.07 16.68
N LEU A 52 2.02 0.24 15.86
CA LEU A 52 1.38 1.56 15.82
C LEU A 52 0.64 1.85 17.15
N ALA A 53 1.35 2.40 18.13
CA ALA A 53 0.79 2.92 19.38
C ALA A 53 0.13 4.29 19.14
N ARG A 54 -1.05 4.53 19.73
CA ARG A 54 -1.77 5.81 19.59
C ARG A 54 -0.91 6.96 20.13
N GLY A 55 -0.52 7.89 19.25
CA GLY A 55 0.18 9.14 19.59
C GLY A 55 1.56 9.31 18.95
N GLY A 56 2.36 8.25 18.83
CA GLY A 56 3.67 8.29 18.16
C GLY A 56 3.61 8.31 16.62
N THR A 57 2.40 8.20 16.08
CA THR A 57 2.08 7.99 14.66
C THR A 57 2.32 9.22 13.77
N VAL A 58 2.37 10.43 14.33
CA VAL A 58 2.47 11.65 13.51
C VAL A 58 3.83 11.76 12.82
N LEU A 59 4.94 11.53 13.53
CA LEU A 59 6.28 11.59 12.94
C LEU A 59 6.54 10.42 11.97
N GLY A 60 6.12 9.19 12.33
CA GLY A 60 6.22 8.03 11.45
C GLY A 60 5.41 8.19 10.17
N GLY A 61 4.18 8.72 10.29
CA GLY A 61 3.30 9.00 9.16
C GLY A 61 3.84 10.09 8.23
N ILE A 62 4.41 11.18 8.77
CA ILE A 62 5.04 12.24 7.96
C ILE A 62 6.25 11.69 7.19
N SER A 63 7.11 10.90 7.85
CA SER A 63 8.24 10.26 7.19
C SER A 63 7.79 9.30 6.09
N ALA A 64 6.78 8.47 6.35
CA ALA A 64 6.22 7.58 5.34
C ALA A 64 5.64 8.33 4.15
N PHE A 65 4.91 9.41 4.40
CA PHE A 65 4.38 10.27 3.35
C PHE A 65 5.50 10.90 2.52
N ARG A 66 6.57 11.39 3.15
CA ARG A 66 7.75 11.92 2.45
C ARG A 66 8.40 10.87 1.55
N VAL A 67 8.58 9.64 2.05
CA VAL A 67 9.09 8.51 1.25
C VAL A 67 8.13 8.17 0.11
N LEU A 68 6.83 8.07 0.35
CA LEU A 68 5.85 7.81 -0.71
C LEU A 68 5.90 8.86 -1.83
N ARG A 69 6.14 10.13 -1.50
CA ARG A 69 6.30 11.19 -2.50
C ARG A 69 7.50 11.02 -3.40
N THR A 70 8.59 10.40 -2.93
CA THR A 70 9.78 10.18 -3.77
C THR A 70 9.54 9.15 -4.87
N VAL A 71 8.51 8.32 -4.73
CA VAL A 71 8.16 7.26 -5.70
C VAL A 71 7.25 7.77 -6.82
N LEU A 72 6.68 8.97 -6.70
CA LEU A 72 5.75 9.53 -7.70
C LEU A 72 6.35 9.62 -9.12
N PRO A 73 7.59 10.10 -9.33
CA PRO A 73 8.20 10.12 -10.66
C PRO A 73 8.25 8.73 -11.31
N ALA A 74 8.62 7.69 -10.54
CA ALA A 74 8.66 6.32 -11.04
C ALA A 74 7.27 5.81 -11.46
N PHE A 75 6.21 6.17 -10.73
CA PHE A 75 4.84 5.86 -11.13
C PHE A 75 4.43 6.57 -12.42
N TYR A 76 4.83 7.82 -12.60
CA TYR A 76 4.57 8.55 -13.85
C TYR A 76 5.31 7.94 -15.03
N GLU A 77 6.57 7.56 -14.85
CA GLU A 77 7.35 6.88 -15.88
C GLU A 77 6.75 5.52 -16.23
N TRP A 78 6.41 4.71 -15.23
CA TRP A 78 5.71 3.45 -15.42
C TRP A 78 4.39 3.64 -16.17
N HIS A 79 3.56 4.61 -15.76
CA HIS A 79 2.29 4.87 -16.44
C HIS A 79 2.48 5.27 -17.91
N ARG A 80 3.51 6.08 -18.22
CA ARG A 80 3.83 6.49 -19.59
C ARG A 80 4.42 5.36 -20.44
N SER A 81 5.03 4.36 -19.83
CA SER A 81 5.57 3.19 -20.56
C SER A 81 4.51 2.14 -20.87
N LEU A 82 3.30 2.26 -20.32
CA LEU A 82 2.20 1.35 -20.64
C LEU A 82 1.73 1.54 -22.09
N PRO A 83 1.44 0.45 -22.80
CA PRO A 83 0.84 0.53 -24.13
C PRO A 83 -0.53 1.19 -24.05
N LEU A 84 -0.90 1.94 -25.09
CA LEU A 84 -2.23 2.51 -25.20
C LEU A 84 -3.29 1.41 -25.08
N PRO A 85 -4.44 1.68 -24.44
CA PRO A 85 -5.53 0.71 -24.36
C PRO A 85 -5.89 0.23 -25.76
N ARG A 86 -5.81 -1.08 -25.98
CA ARG A 86 -6.34 -1.69 -27.20
C ARG A 86 -7.86 -1.52 -27.15
N ARG A 87 -8.42 -0.81 -28.14
CA ARG A 87 -9.86 -0.59 -28.29
C ARG A 87 -10.57 -1.90 -28.64
#